data_AF-A0A151RXC7-F1
#
_entry.id   AF-A0A151RXC7-F1
#
_cell.length_a   1.000
_cell.length_b   1.000
_cell.length_c   1.000
_cell.angle_alpha   90.00
_cell.angle_beta   90.00
_cell.angle_gamma   90.00
#
_symmetry.space_group_name_H-M   'P 1'
#
loop_
_entity.id
_entity.type
_entity.pdbx_description
1 polymer ?
#
loop_
_entity_poly.entity_id
_entity_poly.type
_entity_poly.pdbx_seq_one_letter_code
_entity_poly.pdbx_strand_id
1 'polypeptide(L)'
;MKNVGMVLFIFLLLEAMCSEGCWKEEREALWDLNSHFGFPLSLKWYGTDCCQWEGVECNSSTRRVAKLNLYEDTWKNVNRYLNYTDFIVFKDLKSLNLSHNGIIGCAGNNEGYSPLYKNFMS
;
A
#
# COMPACT_ATOMS: atom_id res chain seq x y z
N MET A 1 4.24 -44.55 13.84
CA MET A 1 3.31 -43.66 13.11
C MET A 1 2.97 -42.34 13.82
N LYS A 2 3.26 -42.15 15.13
CA LYS A 2 2.94 -40.91 15.86
C LYS A 2 3.79 -39.69 15.44
N ASN A 3 5.03 -39.90 14.99
CA ASN A 3 5.93 -38.81 14.60
C ASN A 3 5.64 -38.23 13.21
N VAL A 4 5.04 -38.99 12.30
CA VAL A 4 4.72 -38.52 10.94
C VAL A 4 3.61 -37.46 11.01
N GLY A 5 2.57 -37.70 11.81
CA GLY A 5 1.51 -36.72 12.04
C GLY A 5 2.01 -35.44 12.73
N MET A 6 2.95 -35.58 13.68
CA MET A 6 3.56 -34.43 14.36
C MET A 6 4.41 -33.59 13.41
N VAL A 7 5.20 -34.22 12.53
CA VAL A 7 5.98 -33.52 11.51
C VAL A 7 5.06 -32.80 10.52
N LEU A 8 3.99 -33.44 10.06
CA LEU A 8 2.98 -32.79 9.20
C LEU A 8 2.31 -31.59 9.88
N PHE A 9 1.97 -31.70 11.16
CA PHE A 9 1.44 -30.57 11.94
C PHE A 9 2.44 -29.43 12.07
N ILE A 10 3.73 -29.72 12.31
CA ILE A 10 4.78 -28.70 12.37
C ILE A 10 4.93 -28.00 11.01
N PHE A 11 4.88 -28.73 9.90
CA PHE A 11 4.91 -28.14 8.55
C PHE A 11 3.68 -27.27 8.26
N LEU A 12 2.48 -27.72 8.60
CA LEU A 12 1.25 -26.93 8.45
C LEU A 12 1.27 -25.67 9.31
N LEU A 13 1.80 -25.77 10.53
CA LEU A 13 2.01 -24.61 11.38
C LEU A 13 3.02 -23.67 10.74
N LEU A 14 4.17 -24.16 10.25
CA LEU A 14 5.19 -23.36 9.55
C LEU A 14 4.63 -22.62 8.33
N GLU A 15 3.84 -23.29 7.48
CA GLU A 15 3.18 -22.67 6.33
C GLU A 15 2.16 -21.61 6.75
N ALA A 16 1.46 -21.80 7.88
CA ALA A 16 0.58 -20.78 8.45
C ALA A 16 1.36 -19.60 9.09
N MET A 17 2.65 -19.77 9.42
CA MET A 17 3.53 -18.67 9.87
C MET A 17 4.32 -18.04 8.72
N CYS A 18 4.35 -18.66 7.54
CA CYS A 18 4.85 -18.03 6.33
C CYS A 18 3.88 -16.91 5.98
N SER A 19 4.36 -15.68 6.18
CA SER A 19 3.59 -14.45 6.11
C SER A 19 2.86 -14.32 4.77
N GLU A 20 1.54 -14.51 4.79
CA GLU A 20 0.69 -13.71 3.92
C GLU A 20 1.00 -12.24 4.28
N GLY A 21 1.29 -11.44 3.27
CA GLY A 21 1.87 -10.12 3.47
C GLY A 21 0.94 -9.12 4.16
N CYS A 22 0.72 -8.00 3.48
CA CYS A 22 -0.45 -7.18 3.74
C CYS A 22 -1.73 -7.90 3.25
N TRP A 23 -2.88 -7.36 3.66
CA TRP A 23 -4.19 -7.90 3.26
C TRP A 23 -4.33 -7.93 1.74
N LYS A 24 -5.08 -8.91 1.22
CA LYS A 24 -5.24 -9.09 -0.24
C LYS A 24 -5.75 -7.83 -0.92
N GLU A 25 -6.75 -7.16 -0.33
CA GLU A 25 -7.35 -5.93 -0.87
C GLU A 25 -6.35 -4.77 -0.86
N GLU A 26 -5.51 -4.67 0.18
CA GLU A 26 -4.45 -3.66 0.25
C GLU A 26 -3.34 -3.95 -0.78
N ARG A 27 -3.00 -5.23 -0.99
CA ARG A 27 -2.02 -5.66 -2.00
C ARG A 27 -2.48 -5.32 -3.41
N GLU A 28 -3.74 -5.60 -3.72
CA GLU A 28 -4.36 -5.27 -5.02
C GLU A 28 -4.39 -3.75 -5.23
N ALA A 29 -4.82 -2.99 -4.22
CA ALA A 29 -4.83 -1.53 -4.30
C ALA A 29 -3.43 -0.92 -4.47
N LEU A 30 -2.39 -1.48 -3.83
CA LEU A 30 -1.02 -1.06 -4.09
C LEU A 30 -0.66 -1.26 -5.57
N TRP A 31 -1.00 -2.42 -6.14
CA TRP A 31 -0.74 -2.73 -7.55
C TRP A 31 -1.46 -1.74 -8.50
N ASP A 32 -2.73 -1.43 -8.22
CA ASP A 32 -3.50 -0.44 -8.96
C ASP A 32 -2.86 0.95 -8.85
N LEU A 33 -2.43 1.33 -7.65
CA LEU A 33 -1.74 2.59 -7.41
C LEU A 33 -0.45 2.69 -8.24
N ASN A 34 0.37 1.63 -8.27
CA ASN A 34 1.59 1.58 -9.08
C ASN A 34 1.31 1.79 -10.58
N SER A 35 0.19 1.29 -11.09
CA SER A 35 -0.21 1.52 -12.49
C SER A 35 -0.46 3.00 -12.81
N HIS A 36 -1.02 3.77 -11.86
CA HIS A 36 -1.31 5.20 -12.02
C HIS A 36 -0.05 6.09 -11.99
N PHE A 37 1.01 5.69 -11.27
CA PHE A 37 2.24 6.48 -11.16
C PHE A 37 3.23 6.28 -12.33
N GLY A 38 2.97 5.38 -13.28
CA GLY A 38 3.67 5.36 -14.58
C GLY A 38 5.18 5.04 -14.51
N PHE A 39 5.55 3.98 -13.78
CA PHE A 39 6.88 3.30 -13.65
C PHE A 39 7.95 3.92 -12.73
N PRO A 40 8.73 3.10 -11.95
CA PRO A 40 8.57 1.68 -11.60
C PRO A 40 8.65 1.44 -10.08
N LEU A 41 7.56 1.62 -9.34
CA LEU A 41 7.49 1.00 -8.00
C LEU A 41 7.53 -0.54 -8.12
N SER A 42 7.14 -1.09 -9.28
CA SER A 42 7.28 -2.50 -9.64
C SER A 42 8.72 -3.03 -9.65
N LEU A 43 9.74 -2.17 -9.86
CA LEU A 43 11.14 -2.59 -9.71
C LEU A 43 11.60 -2.62 -8.25
N LYS A 44 10.73 -2.22 -7.32
CA LYS A 44 11.01 -2.19 -5.90
C LYS A 44 10.09 -3.12 -5.10
N TRP A 45 9.07 -3.64 -5.77
CA TRP A 45 8.00 -4.44 -5.20
C TRP A 45 8.08 -5.85 -5.77
N TYR A 46 8.75 -6.72 -5.01
CA TYR A 46 8.99 -8.11 -5.37
C TYR A 46 8.48 -9.06 -4.30
N GLY A 47 8.10 -10.26 -4.72
CA GLY A 47 7.59 -11.29 -3.81
C GLY A 47 6.12 -11.09 -3.43
N THR A 48 5.61 -12.05 -2.66
CA THR A 48 4.19 -12.13 -2.30
C THR A 48 3.83 -11.31 -1.05
N ASP A 49 4.82 -10.99 -0.21
CA ASP A 49 4.65 -10.18 0.99
C ASP A 49 4.86 -8.68 0.69
N CYS A 50 3.75 -7.95 0.52
CA CYS A 50 3.78 -6.51 0.31
C CYS A 50 4.38 -5.70 1.47
N CYS A 51 4.44 -6.24 2.68
CA CYS A 51 5.10 -5.56 3.80
C CYS A 51 6.63 -5.54 3.66
N GLN A 52 7.18 -6.31 2.71
CA GLN A 52 8.61 -6.30 2.36
C GLN A 52 8.91 -5.45 1.13
N TRP A 53 7.89 -4.88 0.48
CA TRP A 53 8.08 -4.00 -0.66
C TRP A 53 8.71 -2.68 -0.23
N GLU A 54 9.64 -2.16 -1.05
CA GLU A 54 10.29 -0.88 -0.73
C GLU A 54 9.23 0.22 -0.58
N GLY A 55 9.34 0.97 0.51
CA GLY A 55 8.42 2.06 0.82
C GLY A 55 7.09 1.60 1.45
N VAL A 56 6.86 0.30 1.68
CA VAL A 56 5.70 -0.21 2.41
C VAL A 56 6.10 -0.63 3.81
N GLU A 57 5.45 -0.08 4.84
CA GLU A 57 5.59 -0.53 6.22
C GLU A 57 4.23 -0.98 6.73
N CYS A 58 4.13 -2.20 7.25
CA CYS A 58 2.90 -2.72 7.83
C CYS A 58 2.90 -2.60 9.36
N ASN A 59 1.71 -2.46 9.93
CA ASN A 59 1.47 -2.67 11.35
C ASN A 59 1.71 -4.15 11.69
N SER A 60 2.60 -4.41 12.64
CA SER A 60 2.99 -5.78 13.03
C SER A 60 1.85 -6.57 13.68
N SER A 61 0.86 -5.90 14.28
CA SER A 61 -0.28 -6.54 14.94
C SER A 61 -1.44 -6.84 13.99
N THR A 62 -1.78 -5.92 13.08
CA THR A 62 -2.94 -6.06 12.18
C THR A 62 -2.56 -6.57 10.79
N ARG A 63 -1.25 -6.57 10.48
CA ARG A 63 -0.70 -6.86 9.15
C ARG A 63 -1.18 -5.91 8.05
N ARG A 64 -1.76 -4.77 8.40
CA ARG A 64 -2.21 -3.77 7.45
C ARG A 64 -1.12 -2.77 7.11
N VAL A 65 -1.16 -2.21 5.90
CA VAL A 65 -0.24 -1.12 5.50
C VAL A 65 -0.44 0.09 6.41
N ALA A 66 0.63 0.46 7.11
CA ALA A 66 0.67 1.57 8.07
C ALA A 66 1.46 2.78 7.55
N LYS A 67 2.45 2.55 6.68
CA LYS A 67 3.14 3.63 5.98
C LYS A 67 3.34 3.28 4.51
N LEU A 68 3.20 4.29 3.67
CA LEU A 68 3.44 4.19 2.24
C LEU A 68 4.31 5.36 1.78
N ASN A 69 5.47 5.03 1.21
CA ASN A 69 6.41 5.98 0.65
C ASN A 69 6.53 5.75 -0.86
N LEU A 70 5.95 6.68 -1.61
CA LEU A 70 5.92 6.66 -3.06
C LEU A 70 6.85 7.74 -3.64
N TYR A 71 7.85 8.19 -2.88
CA TYR A 71 8.82 9.17 -3.37
C TYR A 71 9.42 8.72 -4.70
N GLU A 72 9.46 9.64 -5.67
CA GLU A 72 10.05 9.42 -6.98
C GLU A 72 11.14 10.46 -7.26
N ASP A 73 12.36 10.01 -7.54
CA ASP A 73 13.49 10.91 -7.78
C ASP A 73 13.56 11.38 -9.25
N THR A 74 12.86 10.69 -10.15
CA THR A 74 12.86 11.03 -11.56
C THR A 74 11.86 12.17 -11.83
N TRP A 75 12.39 13.35 -12.16
CA TRP A 75 11.62 14.50 -12.63
C TRP A 75 11.04 14.20 -14.01
N LYS A 76 9.94 13.46 -14.05
CA LYS A 76 9.12 13.32 -15.25
C LYS A 76 8.11 14.47 -15.25
N ASN A 77 8.00 15.19 -16.37
CA ASN A 77 6.98 16.24 -16.59
C ASN A 77 5.59 15.60 -16.76
N VAL A 78 5.08 14.94 -15.71
CA VAL A 78 3.76 14.30 -15.70
C VAL A 78 2.92 14.99 -14.65
N ASN A 79 1.85 15.62 -15.11
CA ASN A 79 0.83 16.17 -14.23
C ASN A 79 -0.15 15.07 -13.84
N ARG A 80 -0.26 14.80 -12.55
CA ARG A 80 -1.16 13.78 -12.01
C ARG A 80 -2.16 14.37 -11.04
N TYR A 81 -3.35 13.79 -11.05
CA TYR A 81 -4.35 14.00 -10.02
C TYR A 81 -4.45 12.75 -9.16
N LEU A 82 -4.55 12.93 -7.85
CA LEU A 82 -4.84 11.83 -6.94
C LEU A 82 -6.32 11.71 -6.69
N ASN A 83 -6.82 10.48 -6.62
CA ASN A 83 -8.12 10.23 -6.03
C ASN A 83 -7.93 9.80 -4.58
N TYR A 84 -8.57 10.50 -3.66
CA TYR A 84 -8.48 10.15 -2.24
C TYR A 84 -9.07 8.77 -1.94
N THR A 85 -10.00 8.29 -2.80
CA THR A 85 -10.61 6.97 -2.65
C THR A 85 -9.60 5.83 -2.76
N ASP A 86 -8.50 6.05 -3.47
CA ASP A 86 -7.44 5.05 -3.68
C ASP A 86 -6.75 4.68 -2.35
N PHE A 87 -6.80 5.57 -1.35
CA PHE A 87 -6.19 5.36 -0.05
C PHE A 87 -7.16 4.85 1.03
N ILE A 88 -8.48 4.81 0.75
CA ILE A 88 -9.51 4.41 1.73
C ILE A 88 -9.37 2.94 2.15
N VAL A 89 -8.79 2.09 1.29
CA VAL A 89 -8.55 0.68 1.56
C VAL A 89 -7.51 0.43 2.66
N PHE A 90 -6.54 1.34 2.83
CA PHE A 90 -5.47 1.22 3.82
C PHE A 90 -5.92 1.73 5.19
N LYS A 91 -6.64 0.87 5.94
CA LYS A 91 -7.31 1.27 7.20
C LYS A 91 -6.36 1.69 8.32
N ASP A 92 -5.13 1.20 8.29
CA ASP A 92 -4.11 1.50 9.30
C ASP A 92 -3.09 2.56 8.84
N LEU A 93 -3.29 3.17 7.66
CA LEU A 93 -2.35 4.12 7.09
C LEU A 93 -2.21 5.36 7.98
N LYS A 94 -0.99 5.57 8.49
CA LYS A 94 -0.63 6.71 9.36
C LYS A 94 0.36 7.66 8.71
N SER A 95 1.08 7.20 7.69
CA SER A 95 2.09 8.01 7.00
C SER A 95 2.02 7.77 5.50
N LEU A 96 1.93 8.84 4.73
CA LEU A 96 1.90 8.81 3.27
C LEU A 96 2.89 9.85 2.74
N ASN A 97 3.93 9.40 2.04
CA ASN A 97 4.87 10.28 1.35
C ASN A 97 4.64 10.22 -0.16
N LEU A 98 4.23 11.36 -0.71
CA LEU A 98 3.93 11.56 -2.13
C LEU A 98 4.87 12.57 -2.78
N SER A 99 5.96 12.95 -2.10
CA SER A 99 6.88 13.98 -2.57
C SER A 99 7.48 13.61 -3.93
N HIS A 100 7.71 14.61 -4.78
CA HIS A 100 8.33 14.47 -6.11
C HIS A 100 7.58 13.60 -7.14
N ASN A 101 6.26 13.39 -6.97
CA ASN A 101 5.45 12.59 -7.91
C ASN A 101 4.76 13.35 -9.07
N GLY A 102 4.96 14.67 -9.19
CA GLY A 102 4.26 15.48 -10.20
C GLY A 102 2.75 15.63 -9.94
N ILE A 103 2.34 15.50 -8.68
CA ILE A 103 0.94 15.67 -8.28
C ILE A 103 0.61 17.16 -8.27
N ILE A 104 -0.37 17.54 -9.08
CA ILE A 104 -0.82 18.94 -9.22
C ILE A 104 -2.18 19.21 -8.56
N GLY A 105 -2.86 18.18 -8.07
CA GLY A 105 -4.12 18.32 -7.36
C GLY A 105 -4.80 16.99 -7.02
N CYS A 106 -5.98 17.09 -6.41
CA CYS A 106 -6.84 15.94 -6.13
C CYS A 106 -8.05 15.97 -7.08
N ALA A 107 -8.34 14.86 -7.75
CA ALA A 107 -9.59 14.67 -8.46
C ALA A 107 -10.59 14.06 -7.48
N GLY A 108 -11.53 14.87 -7.00
CA GLY A 108 -12.73 14.34 -6.36
C GLY A 108 -13.70 13.88 -7.44
N ASN A 109 -14.35 12.73 -7.23
CA ASN A 109 -15.63 12.50 -7.90
C ASN A 109 -16.52 13.67 -7.45
N ASN A 110 -17.06 14.44 -8.40
CA ASN A 110 -17.89 15.62 -8.13
C ASN A 110 -19.27 15.21 -7.57
N GLU A 111 -19.30 14.46 -6.48
CA GLU A 111 -20.50 14.12 -5.72
C GLU A 111 -20.28 14.54 -4.27
N GLY A 112 -20.66 15.79 -3.96
CA GLY A 112 -20.88 16.26 -2.60
C GLY A 112 -19.71 16.99 -1.95
N TYR A 113 -19.64 18.31 -2.16
CA TYR A 113 -18.90 19.20 -1.27
C TYR A 113 -19.37 19.01 0.18
N SER A 114 -18.45 18.76 1.11
CA SER A 114 -18.64 19.04 2.54
C SER A 114 -17.48 19.92 3.06
N PRO A 115 -17.68 20.75 4.10
CA PRO A 115 -16.87 21.94 4.41
C PRO A 115 -15.45 21.68 4.92
N LEU A 116 -14.97 20.43 4.92
CA LEU A 116 -13.69 20.02 5.52
C LEU A 116 -12.46 20.60 4.80
N TYR A 117 -12.61 21.10 3.57
CA TYR A 117 -11.52 21.69 2.79
C TYR A 117 -11.06 23.08 3.22
N LYS A 118 -11.77 23.77 4.13
CA LYS A 118 -11.33 25.10 4.60
C LYS A 118 -10.30 25.07 5.74
N ASN A 119 -10.15 23.93 6.44
CA ASN A 119 -9.32 23.89 7.65
C ASN A 119 -7.88 23.40 7.44
N PHE A 120 -7.49 23.03 6.22
CA PHE A 120 -6.15 22.49 5.94
C PHE A 120 -5.26 23.40 5.08
N MET A 121 -5.67 24.65 4.85
CA MET A 121 -4.83 25.70 4.25
C MET A 121 -4.73 26.93 5.16
N SER A 122 -4.29 26.72 6.40
CA SER A 122 -3.63 27.75 7.22
C SER A 122 -2.22 27.30 7.57
#